data_AF-A0A7V6L286-F1
#
_entry.id   AF-A0A7V6L286-F1
#
_cell.length_a   1.000
_cell.length_b   1.000
_cell.length_c   1.000
_cell.angle_alpha   90.00
_cell.angle_beta   90.00
_cell.angle_gamma   90.00
#
_symmetry.space_group_name_H-M   'P 1'
#
loop_
_entity.id
_entity.type
_entity.pdbx_description
1 polymer ?
#
loop_
_entity_poly.entity_id
_entity_poly.type
_entity_poly.pdbx_seq_one_letter_code
_entity_poly.pdbx_strand_id
1 'polypeptide(L)'
;MKYIKSICYSGFRENQHPGWGVYPSYEEIREDLHILVRDGYRQIRMYDPNVHAIRALEIIKEDKLPLKVMLGLGLGGEEYNEHVGWGMPIPQHELDKNIPKNEAVLRQVIDLANQYPDIINYVSAGNENTSDWNPNLISVEKIKLTLFKIKK
;
A
#
# COMPACT_ATOMS: atom_id res chain seq x y z
N MET A 1 -0.15 -20.07 -20.34
CA MET A 1 0.11 -19.12 -19.23
C MET A 1 -1.14 -19.07 -18.37
N LYS A 2 -1.04 -19.26 -17.04
CA LYS A 2 -2.20 -19.24 -16.14
C LYS A 2 -2.32 -17.84 -15.54
N TYR A 3 -3.43 -17.15 -15.80
CA TYR A 3 -3.71 -15.84 -15.23
C TYR A 3 -4.31 -15.97 -13.83
N ILE A 4 -4.03 -15.00 -12.95
CA ILE A 4 -4.65 -14.87 -11.63
C ILE A 4 -5.66 -13.71 -11.71
N LYS A 5 -6.90 -13.94 -11.29
CA LYS A 5 -7.92 -12.90 -11.21
C LYS A 5 -7.58 -12.00 -10.00
N SER A 6 -7.20 -10.76 -10.28
CA SER A 6 -6.68 -9.80 -9.30
C SER A 6 -7.50 -8.50 -9.27
N ILE A 7 -7.54 -7.82 -8.13
CA ILE A 7 -8.25 -6.53 -7.95
C ILE A 7 -7.48 -5.59 -7.03
N CYS A 8 -7.62 -4.28 -7.23
CA CYS A 8 -7.18 -3.28 -6.24
C CYS A 8 -8.27 -3.16 -5.17
N TYR A 9 -7.92 -3.43 -3.91
CA TYR A 9 -8.88 -3.51 -2.82
C TYR A 9 -8.65 -2.39 -1.79
N SER A 10 -9.73 -1.67 -1.51
CA SER A 10 -9.79 -0.60 -0.52
C SER A 10 -11.20 -0.62 0.08
N GLY A 11 -11.37 -1.20 1.27
CA GLY A 11 -12.69 -1.45 1.89
C GLY A 11 -13.29 -0.25 2.64
N PHE A 12 -12.77 0.96 2.43
CA PHE A 12 -13.23 2.18 3.10
C PHE A 12 -14.67 2.50 2.70
N ARG A 13 -15.52 2.68 3.72
CA ARG A 13 -16.91 3.12 3.60
C ARG A 13 -17.02 4.63 3.82
N GLU A 14 -18.24 5.15 3.76
CA GLU A 14 -18.52 6.57 4.03
C GLU A 14 -17.95 7.01 5.39
N ASN A 15 -17.35 8.19 5.43
CA ASN A 15 -16.68 8.77 6.61
C ASN A 15 -15.44 8.02 7.12
N GLN A 16 -14.92 7.05 6.36
CA GLN A 16 -13.66 6.37 6.67
C GLN A 16 -12.57 6.86 5.72
N HIS A 17 -11.38 7.14 6.26
CA HIS A 17 -10.25 7.59 5.46
C HIS A 17 -8.94 7.32 6.22
N PRO A 18 -7.89 6.78 5.57
CA PRO A 18 -6.63 6.49 6.24
C PRO A 18 -5.99 7.77 6.81
N GLY A 19 -6.11 8.89 6.10
CA GLY A 19 -5.63 10.20 6.56
C GLY A 19 -6.39 10.78 7.75
N TRP A 20 -7.57 10.26 8.10
CA TRP A 20 -8.30 10.63 9.33
C TRP A 20 -8.08 9.61 10.44
N GLY A 21 -7.35 8.52 10.18
CA GLY A 21 -7.18 7.42 11.13
C GLY A 21 -8.46 6.60 11.35
N VAL A 22 -9.47 6.75 10.49
CA VAL A 22 -10.75 6.03 10.58
C VAL A 22 -10.74 4.92 9.53
N TYR A 23 -10.71 3.67 10.00
CA TYR A 23 -10.55 2.48 9.16
C TYR A 23 -11.80 1.59 9.23
N PRO A 24 -12.07 0.80 8.17
CA PRO A 24 -13.09 -0.26 8.21
C PRO A 24 -12.91 -1.19 9.40
N SER A 25 -14.00 -1.68 9.97
CA SER A 25 -13.98 -2.67 11.03
C SER A 25 -13.33 -3.99 10.57
N TYR A 26 -12.96 -4.83 11.52
CA TYR A 26 -12.40 -6.14 11.21
C TYR A 26 -13.44 -7.03 10.48
N GLU A 27 -14.69 -7.02 10.93
CA GLU A 27 -15.83 -7.74 10.34
C GLU A 27 -16.18 -7.22 8.95
N GLU A 28 -16.15 -5.89 8.78
CA GLU A 28 -16.34 -5.22 7.50
C GLU A 28 -15.32 -5.68 6.44
N ILE A 29 -14.04 -5.73 6.80
CA ILE A 29 -12.97 -6.24 5.92
C ILE A 29 -13.15 -7.74 5.68
N ARG A 30 -13.50 -8.51 6.71
CA ARG A 30 -13.70 -9.96 6.59
C ARG A 30 -14.81 -10.27 5.59
N GLU A 31 -15.95 -9.58 5.68
CA GLU A 31 -17.05 -9.71 4.72
C GLU A 31 -16.58 -9.46 3.28
N ASP A 32 -15.90 -8.33 3.05
CA ASP A 32 -15.41 -7.93 1.73
C ASP A 32 -14.47 -8.99 1.13
N LEU A 33 -13.51 -9.49 1.91
CA LEU A 33 -12.57 -10.52 1.46
C LEU A 33 -13.27 -11.84 1.10
N HIS A 34 -14.28 -12.26 1.86
CA HIS A 34 -15.09 -13.44 1.54
C HIS A 34 -15.93 -13.24 0.27
N ILE A 35 -16.46 -12.03 0.03
CA ILE A 35 -17.14 -11.69 -1.23
C ILE A 35 -16.17 -11.84 -2.41
N LEU A 36 -14.97 -11.26 -2.31
CA LEU A 36 -13.96 -11.34 -3.37
C LEU A 36 -13.56 -12.79 -3.67
N VAL A 37 -13.36 -13.61 -2.64
CA VAL A 37 -13.02 -15.04 -2.81
C VAL A 37 -14.15 -15.80 -3.51
N ARG A 38 -15.41 -15.54 -3.14
CA ARG A 38 -16.61 -16.14 -3.77
C ARG A 38 -16.74 -15.74 -5.25
N ASP A 39 -16.40 -14.49 -5.60
CA ASP A 39 -16.35 -14.02 -6.99
C ASP A 39 -15.12 -14.54 -7.77
N GLY A 40 -14.26 -15.34 -7.13
CA GLY A 40 -13.14 -16.02 -7.77
C GLY A 40 -11.85 -15.21 -7.81
N TYR A 41 -11.76 -14.07 -7.12
CA TYR A 41 -10.48 -13.37 -6.94
C TYR A 41 -9.51 -14.22 -6.11
N ARG A 42 -8.23 -14.18 -6.50
CA ARG A 42 -7.14 -14.92 -5.84
C ARG A 42 -5.96 -14.02 -5.49
N GLN A 43 -6.03 -12.74 -5.83
CA GLN A 43 -5.05 -11.75 -5.44
C GLN A 43 -5.68 -10.36 -5.27
N ILE A 44 -5.22 -9.64 -4.26
CA ILE A 44 -5.58 -8.24 -4.03
C ILE A 44 -4.33 -7.38 -4.01
N ARG A 45 -4.46 -6.12 -4.45
CA ARG A 45 -3.46 -5.06 -4.26
C ARG A 45 -3.96 -4.10 -3.19
N MET A 46 -3.10 -3.79 -2.23
CA MET A 46 -3.31 -2.74 -1.22
C MET A 46 -2.19 -1.71 -1.33
N TYR A 47 -2.48 -0.45 -0.99
CA TYR A 47 -1.61 0.67 -1.34
C TYR A 47 -0.58 1.03 -0.27
N ASP A 48 -0.92 0.84 1.00
CA ASP A 48 -0.08 1.23 2.15
C ASP A 48 -0.15 0.14 3.25
N PRO A 49 0.88 -0.01 4.10
CA PRO A 49 0.90 -0.96 5.22
C PRO A 49 0.09 -0.48 6.44
N ASN A 50 -1.05 0.17 6.23
CA ASN A 50 -1.86 0.76 7.30
C ASN A 50 -2.72 -0.27 8.05
N VAL A 51 -3.54 0.17 9.01
CA VAL A 51 -4.40 -0.69 9.84
C VAL A 51 -5.35 -1.55 9.00
N HIS A 52 -5.88 -1.03 7.89
CA HIS A 52 -6.73 -1.80 6.97
C HIS A 52 -5.95 -2.96 6.33
N ALA A 53 -4.71 -2.72 5.89
CA ALA A 53 -3.87 -3.78 5.34
C ALA A 53 -3.48 -4.84 6.38
N ILE A 54 -3.16 -4.43 7.60
CA ILE A 54 -2.83 -5.34 8.70
C ILE A 54 -4.01 -6.26 9.02
N ARG A 55 -5.21 -5.69 9.21
CA ARG A 55 -6.44 -6.46 9.46
C ARG A 55 -6.73 -7.44 8.32
N ALA A 56 -6.56 -7.02 7.08
CA ALA A 56 -6.77 -7.90 5.92
C ALA A 56 -5.78 -9.08 5.92
N LEU A 57 -4.49 -8.86 6.25
CA LEU A 57 -3.50 -9.93 6.35
C LEU A 57 -3.83 -10.92 7.48
N GLU A 58 -4.25 -10.41 8.63
CA GLU A 58 -4.72 -11.21 9.77
C GLU A 58 -5.91 -12.10 9.37
N ILE A 59 -6.95 -11.52 8.77
CA ILE A 59 -8.14 -12.26 8.32
C ILE A 59 -7.79 -13.32 7.29
N ILE A 60 -6.97 -12.99 6.28
CA ILE A 60 -6.55 -13.97 5.26
C ILE A 60 -5.85 -15.17 5.92
N LYS A 61 -5.01 -14.92 6.93
CA LYS A 61 -4.31 -15.96 7.69
C LYS A 61 -5.26 -16.78 8.55
N GLU A 62 -6.11 -16.14 9.35
CA GLU A 62 -7.05 -16.78 10.27
C GLU A 62 -8.07 -17.65 9.55
N ASP A 63 -8.73 -17.07 8.53
CA ASP A 63 -9.80 -17.72 7.77
C ASP A 63 -9.25 -18.62 6.66
N LYS A 64 -7.91 -18.67 6.49
CA LYS A 64 -7.19 -19.44 5.46
C LYS A 64 -7.70 -19.13 4.05
N LEU A 65 -7.94 -17.86 3.76
CA LEU A 65 -8.46 -17.43 2.47
C LEU A 65 -7.43 -17.69 1.36
N PRO A 66 -7.84 -18.16 0.18
CA PRO A 66 -6.94 -18.40 -0.94
C PRO A 66 -6.59 -17.09 -1.68
N LEU A 67 -6.16 -16.07 -0.94
CA LEU A 67 -5.78 -14.74 -1.44
C LEU A 67 -4.28 -14.52 -1.27
N LYS A 68 -3.64 -13.99 -2.31
CA LYS A 68 -2.31 -13.38 -2.24
C LYS A 68 -2.42 -11.85 -2.21
N VAL A 69 -1.41 -11.20 -1.65
CA VAL A 69 -1.39 -9.74 -1.48
C VAL A 69 -0.17 -9.14 -2.18
N MET A 70 -0.43 -8.14 -3.03
CA MET A 70 0.57 -7.15 -3.41
C MET A 70 0.47 -5.95 -2.47
N LEU A 71 1.48 -5.74 -1.63
CA LEU A 71 1.49 -4.66 -0.64
C LEU A 71 2.31 -3.47 -1.14
N GLY A 72 1.69 -2.31 -1.24
CA GLY A 72 2.37 -1.07 -1.57
C GLY A 72 3.02 -0.41 -0.36
N LEU A 73 4.05 0.39 -0.62
CA LEU A 73 4.67 1.21 0.41
C LEU A 73 3.78 2.40 0.79
N GLY A 74 3.12 3.08 -0.16
CA GLY A 74 2.38 4.29 0.17
C GLY A 74 3.30 5.46 0.53
N LEU A 75 4.27 5.75 -0.35
CA LEU A 75 5.28 6.77 -0.09
C LEU A 75 4.73 8.18 -0.28
N GLY A 76 5.03 9.07 0.67
CA GLY A 76 4.83 10.51 0.51
C GLY A 76 5.93 11.12 -0.36
N GLY A 77 5.63 12.25 -1.02
CA GLY A 77 6.62 12.96 -1.83
C GLY A 77 7.83 13.42 -1.04
N GLU A 78 9.01 13.38 -1.66
CA GLU A 78 10.26 13.87 -1.08
C GLU A 78 10.93 14.96 -1.93
N GLU A 79 10.31 15.32 -3.06
CA GLU A 79 10.80 16.33 -3.98
C GLU A 79 9.68 17.33 -4.28
N TYR A 80 10.05 18.60 -4.30
CA TYR A 80 9.12 19.65 -4.67
C TYR A 80 8.76 19.52 -6.13
N ASN A 81 7.46 19.59 -6.42
CA ASN A 81 6.93 19.51 -7.77
C ASN A 81 5.99 20.68 -8.03
N GLU A 82 6.35 21.57 -8.95
CA GLU A 82 5.50 22.69 -9.39
C GLU A 82 4.53 22.32 -10.51
N HIS A 83 4.73 21.16 -11.16
CA HIS A 83 3.97 20.71 -12.32
C HIS A 83 2.85 19.72 -11.95
N VAL A 84 2.21 19.90 -10.79
CA VAL A 84 1.17 18.97 -10.33
C VAL A 84 -0.06 19.01 -11.23
N GLY A 85 -0.52 17.83 -11.65
CA GLY A 85 -1.76 17.68 -12.45
C GLY A 85 -3.02 17.67 -11.59
N TRP A 86 -2.88 17.56 -10.26
CA TRP A 86 -3.96 17.60 -9.28
C TRP A 86 -3.41 17.96 -7.89
N GLY A 87 -4.28 18.46 -7.02
CA GLY A 87 -3.88 18.90 -5.68
C GLY A 87 -3.06 20.19 -5.70
N MET A 88 -2.16 20.34 -4.73
CA MET A 88 -1.24 21.46 -4.62
C MET A 88 0.19 20.93 -4.42
N PRO A 89 1.23 21.66 -4.87
CA PRO A 89 2.60 21.36 -4.51
C PRO A 89 2.75 21.21 -2.98
N ILE A 90 3.50 20.20 -2.55
CA ILE A 90 3.74 19.95 -1.13
C ILE A 90 4.81 20.96 -0.63
N PRO A 91 4.54 21.75 0.42
CA PRO A 91 5.54 22.66 0.98
C PRO A 91 6.78 21.92 1.48
N GLN A 92 7.95 22.54 1.37
CA GLN A 92 9.23 21.91 1.74
C GLN A 92 9.24 21.31 3.15
N HIS A 93 8.66 22.01 4.14
CA HIS A 93 8.61 21.54 5.52
C HIS A 93 7.76 20.27 5.72
N GLU A 94 6.83 19.95 4.82
CA GLU A 94 6.10 18.67 4.82
C GLU A 94 6.88 17.58 4.07
N LEU A 95 7.56 17.93 2.96
CA LEU A 95 8.46 17.00 2.25
C LEU A 95 9.57 16.48 3.18
N ASP A 96 10.17 17.36 3.99
CA ASP A 96 11.22 17.00 4.94
C ASP A 96 10.71 15.99 5.99
N LYS A 97 9.43 16.05 6.35
CA LYS A 97 8.79 15.09 7.26
C LYS A 97 8.51 13.75 6.58
N ASN A 98 8.40 13.70 5.26
CA ASN A 98 8.10 12.46 4.54
C ASN A 98 9.30 11.52 4.47
N ILE A 99 10.54 12.03 4.43
CA ILE A 99 11.75 11.19 4.41
C ILE A 99 11.78 10.18 5.58
N PRO A 100 11.71 10.59 6.86
CA PRO A 100 11.70 9.62 7.97
C PRO A 100 10.43 8.77 8.01
N LYS A 101 9.28 9.27 7.54
CA LYS A 101 8.03 8.49 7.44
C LYS A 101 8.14 7.38 6.40
N ASN A 102 8.68 7.68 5.22
CA ASN A 102 8.91 6.73 4.13
C ASN A 102 9.87 5.61 4.56
N GLU A 103 10.92 5.94 5.31
CA GLU A 103 11.82 4.93 5.88
C GLU A 103 11.12 4.04 6.92
N ALA A 104 10.21 4.59 7.73
CA ALA A 104 9.41 3.80 8.68
C ALA A 104 8.42 2.87 7.96
N VAL A 105 7.74 3.39 6.94
CA VAL A 105 6.86 2.63 6.05
C VAL A 105 7.60 1.47 5.38
N LEU A 106 8.80 1.72 4.85
CA LEU A 106 9.62 0.67 4.25
C LEU A 106 9.93 -0.45 5.24
N ARG A 107 10.37 -0.11 6.47
CA ARG A 107 10.60 -1.12 7.52
C ARG A 107 9.34 -1.91 7.82
N GLN A 108 8.20 -1.23 7.96
CA GLN A 108 6.93 -1.88 8.23
C GLN A 108 6.50 -2.85 7.13
N VAL A 109 6.69 -2.51 5.85
CA VAL A 109 6.41 -3.42 4.73
C VAL A 109 7.33 -4.65 4.78
N ILE A 110 8.61 -4.47 5.07
CA ILE A 110 9.57 -5.58 5.22
C ILE A 110 9.13 -6.49 6.37
N ASP A 111 8.79 -5.93 7.52
CA ASP A 111 8.33 -6.69 8.69
C ASP A 111 7.06 -7.48 8.37
N LEU A 112 6.07 -6.86 7.73
CA LEU A 112 4.84 -7.54 7.31
C LEU A 112 5.10 -8.63 6.28
N ALA A 113 5.97 -8.39 5.28
CA ALA A 113 6.32 -9.38 4.29
C ALA A 113 6.99 -10.62 4.92
N ASN A 114 7.86 -10.40 5.92
CA ASN A 114 8.50 -11.47 6.68
C ASN A 114 7.54 -12.18 7.63
N GLN A 115 6.54 -11.49 8.19
CA GLN A 115 5.53 -12.07 9.07
C GLN A 115 4.47 -12.88 8.30
N TYR A 116 4.19 -12.50 7.05
CA TYR A 116 3.17 -13.12 6.18
C TYR A 116 3.74 -13.59 4.83
N PRO A 117 4.81 -14.40 4.80
CA PRO A 117 5.50 -14.77 3.56
C PRO A 117 4.64 -15.65 2.63
N ASP A 118 3.67 -16.37 3.19
CA ASP A 118 2.71 -17.17 2.44
C ASP A 118 1.53 -16.35 1.88
N ILE A 119 1.40 -15.08 2.24
CA ILE A 119 0.28 -14.23 1.80
C ILE A 119 0.80 -13.11 0.90
N ILE A 120 1.83 -12.39 1.32
CA ILE A 120 2.42 -11.28 0.54
C ILE A 120 3.37 -11.87 -0.51
N ASN A 121 3.01 -11.73 -1.79
CA ASN A 121 3.82 -12.25 -2.90
C ASN A 121 4.49 -11.15 -3.74
N TYR A 122 4.06 -9.90 -3.59
CA TYR A 122 4.68 -8.76 -4.26
C TYR A 122 4.70 -7.55 -3.33
N VAL A 123 5.71 -6.70 -3.52
CA VAL A 123 5.79 -5.39 -2.91
C VAL A 123 5.87 -4.33 -4.01
N SER A 124 5.06 -3.28 -3.91
CA SER A 124 5.12 -2.13 -4.83
C SER A 124 5.94 -1.00 -4.22
N ALA A 125 7.09 -0.68 -4.82
CA ALA A 125 7.96 0.44 -4.39
C ALA A 125 7.38 1.79 -4.82
N GLY A 126 6.27 2.17 -4.18
CA GLY A 126 5.53 3.40 -4.46
C GLY A 126 4.28 3.18 -5.32
N ASN A 127 3.53 4.28 -5.48
CA ASN A 127 2.36 4.40 -6.33
C ASN A 127 2.45 5.73 -7.10
N GLU A 128 2.84 5.66 -8.37
CA GLU A 128 2.94 6.82 -9.29
C GLU A 128 3.91 7.93 -8.83
N ASN A 129 4.77 7.63 -7.85
CA ASN A 129 5.67 8.60 -7.22
C ASN A 129 6.76 9.17 -8.16
N THR A 130 6.93 8.65 -9.37
CA THR A 130 7.93 9.18 -10.33
C THR A 130 7.29 9.97 -11.46
N SER A 131 5.98 10.20 -11.40
CA SER A 131 5.25 10.90 -12.46
C SER A 131 5.35 12.41 -12.23
N ASP A 132 5.68 13.15 -13.29
CA ASP A 132 5.85 14.61 -13.30
C ASP A 132 4.59 15.37 -12.86
N TRP A 133 3.42 14.78 -13.00
CA TRP A 133 2.14 15.36 -12.56
C TRP A 133 1.75 15.03 -11.11
N ASN A 134 2.47 14.17 -10.40
CA ASN A 134 2.08 13.73 -9.05
C ASN A 134 2.69 14.64 -7.96
N PRO A 135 1.90 15.17 -7.00
CA PRO A 135 2.44 15.94 -5.88
C PRO A 135 3.37 15.12 -4.98
N ASN A 136 3.19 13.79 -4.92
CA ASN A 136 4.06 12.89 -4.17
C ASN A 136 5.30 12.44 -4.98
N LEU A 137 6.02 13.40 -5.56
CA LEU A 137 7.18 13.13 -6.40
C LEU A 137 8.38 12.63 -5.59
N ILE A 138 9.04 11.61 -6.12
CA ILE A 138 10.28 11.01 -5.64
C ILE A 138 11.13 10.66 -6.86
N SER A 139 12.41 11.03 -6.86
CA SER A 139 13.34 10.66 -7.94
C SER A 139 13.44 9.15 -8.15
N VAL A 140 13.71 8.78 -9.40
CA VAL A 140 13.94 7.40 -9.81
C VAL A 140 15.10 6.78 -9.02
N GLU A 141 16.14 7.54 -8.73
CA GLU A 141 17.30 7.14 -7.93
C GLU A 141 16.89 6.71 -6.52
N LYS A 142 16.04 7.49 -5.85
CA LYS A 142 15.54 7.15 -4.50
C LYS A 142 14.65 5.91 -4.52
N ILE A 143 13.74 5.78 -5.50
CA ILE A 143 12.94 4.57 -5.67
C ILE A 143 13.83 3.34 -5.90
N LYS A 144 14.90 3.48 -6.69
CA LYS A 144 15.89 2.41 -6.91
C LYS A 144 16.60 2.02 -5.61
N LEU A 145 16.97 2.97 -4.76
CA LEU A 145 17.56 2.70 -3.44
C LEU A 145 16.58 1.92 -2.53
N THR A 146 15.31 2.30 -2.51
CA THR A 146 14.24 1.59 -1.79
C THR A 146 14.13 0.13 -2.24
N LEU A 147 14.17 -0.14 -3.55
CA LEU A 147 14.14 -1.50 -4.09
C LEU A 147 15.32 -2.36 -3.61
N PHE A 148 16.53 -1.79 -3.47
CA PHE A 148 17.68 -2.53 -2.95
C PHE A 148 17.54 -2.93 -1.48
N LYS A 149 16.80 -2.15 -0.69
CA LYS A 149 16.53 -2.46 0.72
C LYS A 149 15.51 -3.60 0.88
N ILE A 150 14.53 -3.70 -0.02
CA ILE A 150 13.49 -4.76 0.00
C ILE A 150 14.04 -6.13 -0.40
N LYS A 151 15.08 -6.18 -1.24
CA LYS A 151 15.66 -7.43 -1.77
C LYS A 151 16.59 -8.18 -0.80
N LYS A 152 16.73 -7.72 0.44
CA LYS A 152 17.57 -8.35 1.48
C LYS A 152 16.70 -9.07 2.50
#